data_AF-A0A9P8V1M6-F1
#
_entry.id   AF-A0A9P8V1M6-F1
#
_cell.length_a   1.000
_cell.length_b   1.000
_cell.length_c   1.000
_cell.angle_alpha   90.00
_cell.angle_beta   90.00
_cell.angle_gamma   90.00
#
_symmetry.space_group_name_H-M   'P 1'
#
loop_
_entity.id
_entity.type
_entity.pdbx_description
1 polymer ?
#
loop_
_entity_poly.entity_id
_entity_poly.type
_entity_poly.pdbx_seq_one_letter_code
_entity_poly.pdbx_strand_id
1 'polypeptide(L)'
;MGELKTDMREVFEQTIIMAPSPETWGFFVFRTTYENQVLWENYVSYLRCQASRFLTVQEHGFELLSNMDFTVVDDVTRLDGASKDEVRGLFNQMFEDLPEEGDSARGIPPYPYRFVGRYTHCFYYKS
;
A
#
# COMPACT_ATOMS: atom_id res chain seq x y z
N MET A 1 2.83 4.40 13.59
CA MET A 1 2.26 5.56 12.87
C MET A 1 2.71 5.47 11.43
N GLY A 2 1.78 5.41 10.46
CA GLY A 2 2.11 5.12 9.06
C GLY A 2 2.95 6.20 8.38
N GLU A 3 3.88 5.79 7.54
CA GLU A 3 4.74 6.70 6.76
C GLU A 3 4.25 6.84 5.32
N LEU A 4 4.21 8.08 4.83
CA LEU A 4 3.82 8.41 3.46
C LEU A 4 5.05 8.52 2.57
N LYS A 5 5.06 7.74 1.50
CA LYS A 5 6.21 7.60 0.59
C LYS A 5 5.79 7.94 -0.84
N THR A 6 6.72 8.54 -1.58
CA THR A 6 6.57 8.88 -3.01
C THR A 6 7.46 8.03 -3.89
N ASP A 7 8.53 7.45 -3.33
CA ASP A 7 9.42 6.51 -4.00
C ASP A 7 9.18 5.11 -3.47
N MET A 8 8.83 4.21 -4.38
CA MET A 8 8.55 2.82 -4.06
C MET A 8 9.82 2.03 -3.71
N ARG A 9 10.98 2.44 -4.24
CA ARG A 9 12.25 1.79 -3.92
C ARG A 9 12.59 1.94 -2.44
N GLU A 10 12.44 3.14 -1.90
CA GLU A 10 12.62 3.39 -0.46
C GLU A 10 11.69 2.53 0.39
N VAL A 11 10.45 2.34 -0.07
CA VAL A 11 9.47 1.51 0.62
C VAL A 11 9.92 0.06 0.65
N PHE A 12 10.42 -0.48 -0.46
CA PHE A 12 10.88 -1.87 -0.50
C PHE A 12 12.16 -2.13 0.31
N GLU A 13 13.07 -1.16 0.37
CA GLU A 13 14.27 -1.27 1.21
C GLU A 13 13.93 -1.29 2.71
N GLN A 14 12.79 -0.70 3.10
CA GLN A 14 12.33 -0.60 4.49
C GLN A 14 11.24 -1.63 4.86
N THR A 15 10.62 -2.27 3.87
CA THR A 15 9.55 -3.25 4.08
C THR A 15 10.14 -4.64 4.24
N ILE A 16 9.89 -5.27 5.39
CA ILE A 16 10.16 -6.70 5.56
C ILE A 16 9.06 -7.47 4.81
N ILE A 17 9.42 -8.06 3.68
CA ILE A 17 8.54 -8.96 2.92
C ILE A 17 8.90 -10.39 3.33
N MET A 18 8.11 -10.98 4.23
CA MET A 18 8.31 -12.38 4.65
C MET A 18 7.64 -13.33 3.66
N ALA A 19 8.46 -14.13 2.95
CA ALA A 19 7.99 -15.30 2.21
C ALA A 19 8.06 -16.56 3.11
N PRO A 20 7.20 -17.58 2.91
CA PRO A 20 6.02 -17.62 2.05
C PRO A 20 4.76 -17.32 2.87
N SER A 21 4.19 -16.13 2.74
CA SER A 21 2.82 -15.89 3.22
C SER A 21 1.82 -16.34 2.15
N PRO A 22 0.83 -17.20 2.46
CA PRO A 22 -0.28 -17.51 1.56
C PRO A 22 -1.24 -16.31 1.37
N GLU A 23 -1.04 -15.20 2.09
CA GLU A 23 -1.92 -14.04 2.08
C GLU A 23 -1.44 -12.96 1.10
N THR A 24 -2.38 -12.29 0.45
CA THR A 24 -2.08 -11.14 -0.43
C THR A 24 -1.38 -10.04 0.35
N TRP A 25 -0.31 -9.47 -0.19
CA TRP A 25 0.43 -8.34 0.39
C TRP A 25 0.45 -7.15 -0.57
N GLY A 26 1.02 -6.02 -0.19
CA GLY A 26 1.15 -4.85 -1.07
C GLY A 26 0.84 -3.56 -0.33
N PHE A 27 0.18 -2.60 -0.98
CA PHE A 27 0.06 -1.24 -0.43
C PHE A 27 -1.29 -0.60 -0.71
N PHE A 28 -1.71 0.30 0.17
CA PHE A 28 -2.81 1.21 -0.11
C PHE A 28 -2.33 2.41 -0.93
N VAL A 29 -3.10 2.78 -1.95
CA VAL A 29 -2.86 3.95 -2.79
C VAL A 29 -4.07 4.87 -2.68
N PHE A 30 -3.90 6.04 -2.08
CA PHE A 30 -4.98 7.00 -1.92
C PHE A 30 -5.08 7.89 -3.15
N ARG A 31 -6.25 7.89 -3.79
CA ARG A 31 -6.55 8.78 -4.90
C ARG A 31 -7.00 10.13 -4.36
N THR A 32 -6.11 11.11 -4.44
CA THR A 32 -6.37 12.47 -3.92
C THR A 32 -6.60 13.52 -5.00
N THR A 33 -6.58 13.12 -6.27
CA THR A 33 -6.83 13.99 -7.41
C THR A 33 -7.82 13.33 -8.37
N TYR A 34 -8.85 14.08 -8.75
CA TYR A 34 -9.94 13.57 -9.59
C TYR A 34 -10.06 14.27 -10.94
N GLU A 35 -9.31 15.35 -11.14
CA GLU A 35 -9.38 16.18 -12.34
C GLU A 35 -8.80 15.51 -13.61
N ASN A 36 -7.87 14.56 -13.46
CA ASN A 36 -7.20 13.92 -14.59
C ASN A 36 -7.04 12.40 -14.40
N GLN A 37 -7.97 11.66 -15.00
CA GLN A 37 -7.98 10.20 -14.97
C GLN A 37 -6.72 9.58 -15.60
N VAL A 38 -6.23 10.14 -16.71
CA VAL A 38 -5.07 9.59 -17.43
C VAL A 38 -3.79 9.71 -16.59
N LEU A 39 -3.59 10.86 -15.94
CA LEU A 39 -2.46 11.04 -15.03
C LEU A 39 -2.53 10.07 -13.84
N TRP A 40 -3.72 9.87 -13.28
CA TRP A 40 -3.93 8.90 -12.21
C TRP A 40 -3.59 7.47 -12.65
N GLU A 41 -4.11 7.02 -13.80
CA GLU A 41 -3.83 5.70 -14.34
C GLU A 41 -2.34 5.49 -14.64
N ASN A 42 -1.67 6.52 -15.16
CA ASN A 42 -0.23 6.52 -15.37
C ASN A 42 0.53 6.39 -14.05
N TYR A 43 0.09 7.07 -12.99
CA TYR A 43 0.70 6.97 -11.67
C TYR A 43 0.57 5.55 -11.08
N VAL A 44 -0.64 4.96 -11.09
CA VAL A 44 -0.83 3.59 -10.59
C VAL A 44 -0.04 2.58 -11.45
N SER A 45 0.01 2.78 -12.76
CA SER A 45 0.82 1.94 -13.66
C SER A 45 2.32 2.08 -13.38
N TYR A 46 2.79 3.30 -13.10
CA TYR A 46 4.16 3.57 -12.69
C TYR A 46 4.51 2.83 -11.39
N LEU A 47 3.64 2.91 -10.37
CA LEU A 47 3.81 2.18 -9.11
C LEU A 47 3.96 0.67 -9.36
N ARG A 48 3.04 0.06 -10.13
CA ARG A 48 3.13 -1.37 -10.49
C ARG A 48 4.40 -1.72 -11.25
N CYS A 49 4.85 -0.86 -12.16
CA CYS A 49 6.09 -1.06 -12.90
C CYS A 49 7.32 -1.03 -11.98
N GLN A 50 7.38 -0.08 -11.03
CA GLN A 50 8.46 -0.02 -10.04
C GLN A 50 8.50 -1.28 -9.16
N ALA A 51 7.33 -1.74 -8.70
CA ALA A 51 7.22 -2.99 -7.94
C ALA A 51 7.75 -4.20 -8.71
N SER A 52 7.30 -4.36 -9.96
CA SER A 52 7.77 -5.44 -10.82
C SER A 52 9.28 -5.38 -11.03
N ARG A 53 9.83 -4.20 -11.36
CA ARG A 53 11.28 -4.01 -11.54
C ARG A 53 12.09 -4.33 -10.29
N PHE A 54 11.59 -3.97 -9.11
CA PHE A 54 12.28 -4.24 -7.85
C PHE A 54 12.22 -5.74 -7.49
N LEU A 55 11.04 -6.35 -7.56
CA LEU A 55 10.83 -7.72 -7.09
C LEU A 55 11.44 -8.76 -8.02
N THR A 56 11.39 -8.57 -9.34
CA THR A 56 11.90 -9.57 -10.30
C THR A 56 13.39 -9.89 -10.18
N VAL A 57 14.18 -9.06 -9.48
CA VAL A 57 15.60 -9.30 -9.23
C VAL A 57 15.89 -9.88 -7.83
N GLN A 58 14.86 -10.11 -7.01
CA GLN A 58 14.97 -10.67 -5.66
C GLN A 58 14.76 -12.19 -5.66
N GLU A 59 15.28 -12.85 -4.63
CA GLU A 59 14.91 -14.23 -4.30
C GLU A 59 13.40 -14.31 -4.02
N HIS A 60 12.72 -15.33 -4.56
CA HIS A 60 11.25 -15.47 -4.55
C HIS A 60 10.46 -14.30 -5.19
N GLY A 61 11.12 -13.42 -5.93
CA GLY A 61 10.55 -12.20 -6.51
C GLY A 61 9.26 -12.40 -7.32
N PHE A 62 9.17 -13.48 -8.10
CA PHE A 62 7.99 -13.80 -8.90
C PHE A 62 6.79 -14.23 -8.05
N GLU A 63 7.01 -15.00 -6.98
CA GLU A 63 5.96 -15.43 -6.04
C GLU A 63 5.46 -14.24 -5.22
N LEU A 64 6.39 -13.37 -4.81
CA LEU A 64 6.06 -12.11 -4.15
C LEU A 64 5.22 -11.23 -5.08
N LEU A 65 5.65 -11.04 -6.32
CA LEU A 65 4.91 -10.22 -7.29
C LEU A 65 3.53 -10.80 -7.61
N SER A 66 3.37 -12.13 -7.69
CA SER A 66 2.07 -12.75 -8.00
C SER A 66 1.03 -12.55 -6.89
N ASN A 67 1.49 -12.39 -5.64
CA ASN A 67 0.62 -12.19 -4.47
C ASN A 67 0.51 -10.72 -4.04
N MET A 68 1.12 -9.79 -4.79
CA MET A 68 1.14 -8.37 -4.48
C MET A 68 -0.05 -7.64 -5.12
N ASP A 69 -0.75 -6.83 -4.34
CA ASP A 69 -1.86 -6.00 -4.78
C ASP A 69 -1.76 -4.54 -4.29
N PHE A 70 -2.14 -3.61 -5.16
CA PHE A 70 -2.33 -2.21 -4.82
C PHE A 70 -3.81 -1.94 -4.61
N THR A 71 -4.21 -1.78 -3.36
CA THR A 71 -5.59 -1.44 -3.01
C THR A 71 -5.78 0.07 -3.15
N VAL A 72 -6.51 0.48 -4.18
CA VAL A 72 -6.86 1.89 -4.37
C VAL A 72 -7.96 2.29 -3.41
N VAL A 73 -7.72 3.34 -2.62
CA VAL A 73 -8.76 4.01 -1.83
C VAL A 73 -9.28 5.18 -2.66
N ASP A 74 -10.49 5.02 -3.18
CA ASP A 74 -11.19 5.98 -4.04
C ASP A 74 -12.46 6.45 -3.32
N ASP A 75 -12.41 7.66 -2.78
CA ASP A 75 -13.51 8.34 -2.10
C ASP A 75 -13.39 9.84 -2.36
N VAL A 76 -13.93 10.28 -3.49
CA VAL A 76 -13.87 11.68 -3.93
C VAL A 76 -14.37 12.66 -2.87
N THR A 77 -15.35 12.27 -2.05
CA THR A 77 -15.95 13.18 -1.06
C THR A 77 -15.01 13.50 0.10
N ARG A 78 -14.05 12.62 0.37
CA ARG A 78 -13.09 12.75 1.48
C ARG A 78 -11.66 13.00 1.00
N LEU A 79 -11.35 12.63 -0.23
CA LEU A 79 -9.97 12.60 -0.73
C LEU A 79 -9.67 13.64 -1.79
N ASP A 80 -10.67 14.25 -2.45
CA ASP A 80 -10.39 15.26 -3.46
C ASP A 80 -9.68 16.48 -2.85
N GLY A 81 -8.45 16.72 -3.28
CA GLY A 81 -7.57 17.76 -2.73
C GLY A 81 -7.04 17.47 -1.32
N ALA A 82 -7.22 16.26 -0.77
CA ALA A 82 -6.78 15.94 0.58
C ALA A 82 -5.26 16.11 0.74
N SER A 83 -4.87 16.71 1.87
CA SER A 83 -3.49 16.92 2.25
C SER A 83 -2.81 15.62 2.68
N LYS A 84 -1.48 15.66 2.72
CA LYS A 84 -0.64 14.55 3.22
C LYS A 84 -1.05 14.13 4.64
N ASP A 85 -1.36 15.09 5.50
CA ASP A 85 -1.70 14.80 6.89
C ASP A 85 -3.10 14.19 7.04
N GLU A 86 -4.07 14.62 6.22
CA GLU A 86 -5.40 14.01 6.17
C GLU A 86 -5.33 12.55 5.69
N VAL A 87 -4.58 12.28 4.63
CA VAL A 87 -4.34 10.90 4.16
C VAL A 87 -3.67 10.04 5.24
N ARG A 88 -2.69 10.58 5.96
CA ARG A 88 -2.05 9.86 7.08
C ARG A 88 -3.06 9.51 8.17
N GLY A 89 -3.93 10.46 8.52
CA GLY A 89 -5.00 10.26 9.51
C GLY A 89 -5.93 9.13 9.09
N LEU A 90 -6.41 9.17 7.85
CA LEU A 90 -7.28 8.12 7.28
C LEU A 90 -6.60 6.74 7.28
N PHE A 91 -5.34 6.69 6.85
CA PHE A 91 -4.57 5.45 6.85
C PHE A 91 -4.43 4.87 8.26
N ASN A 92 -4.10 5.68 9.26
CA ASN A 92 -4.00 5.19 10.64
C ASN A 92 -5.37 4.70 11.16
N GLN A 93 -6.46 5.44 10.90
CA GLN A 93 -7.82 5.05 11.29
C GLN A 93 -8.26 3.70 10.72
N MET A 94 -7.84 3.36 9.50
CA MET A 94 -8.16 2.05 8.90
C MET A 94 -7.67 0.86 9.73
N PHE A 95 -6.69 1.07 10.62
CA PHE A 95 -6.08 0.00 11.40
C PHE A 95 -6.31 0.10 12.91
N GLU A 96 -6.90 1.20 13.39
CA GLU A 96 -7.18 1.41 14.82
C GLU A 96 -8.14 0.35 15.37
N ASP A 97 -9.13 -0.06 14.59
CA ASP A 97 -10.17 -1.01 15.01
C ASP A 97 -9.88 -2.48 14.64
N LEU A 98 -8.65 -2.79 14.20
CA LEU A 98 -8.33 -4.16 13.79
C LEU A 98 -8.15 -5.10 15.00
N PRO A 99 -8.84 -6.25 15.04
CA PRO A 99 -8.79 -7.18 16.17
C PRO A 99 -7.38 -7.69 16.40
N GLU A 100 -6.85 -7.62 17.63
CA GLU A 100 -5.47 -8.01 17.97
C GLU A 100 -5.10 -9.41 17.47
N GLU A 101 -6.04 -10.35 17.55
CA GLU A 101 -5.88 -11.75 17.11
C GLU A 101 -5.81 -11.91 15.58
N GLY A 102 -6.08 -10.84 14.82
CA GLY A 102 -6.23 -10.88 13.38
C GLY A 102 -7.61 -11.35 12.93
N ASP A 103 -7.78 -11.43 11.62
CA ASP A 103 -8.96 -11.96 10.95
C ASP A 103 -8.50 -12.64 9.66
N SER A 104 -8.26 -13.95 9.74
CA SER A 104 -7.75 -14.73 8.61
C SER A 104 -8.74 -14.80 7.45
N ALA A 105 -10.05 -14.69 7.70
CA ALA A 105 -11.05 -14.63 6.64
C ALA A 105 -10.94 -13.33 5.82
N ARG A 106 -10.40 -12.26 6.43
CA ARG A 106 -10.11 -10.97 5.79
C ARG A 106 -8.63 -10.77 5.44
N GLY A 107 -7.77 -11.77 5.67
CA GLY A 107 -6.32 -11.67 5.44
C GLY A 107 -5.63 -10.64 6.35
N ILE A 108 -6.11 -10.52 7.60
CA ILE A 108 -5.59 -9.58 8.59
C ILE A 108 -4.73 -10.37 9.59
N PRO A 109 -3.41 -10.16 9.63
CA PRO A 109 -2.56 -10.89 10.55
C PRO A 109 -2.72 -10.38 12.00
N PRO A 110 -2.49 -11.26 13.00
CA PRO A 110 -2.45 -10.85 14.40
C PRO A 110 -1.35 -9.82 14.66
N TYR A 111 -1.54 -8.97 15.66
CA TYR A 111 -0.45 -8.17 16.21
C TYR A 111 0.56 -9.09 16.93
N PRO A 112 1.89 -8.90 16.79
CA PRO A 112 2.57 -7.80 16.12
C PRO A 112 2.90 -8.04 14.64
N TYR A 113 2.48 -9.14 14.02
CA TYR A 113 2.86 -9.52 12.65
C TYR A 113 2.34 -8.60 11.52
N ARG A 114 1.74 -7.45 11.86
CA ARG A 114 1.31 -6.39 10.94
C ARG A 114 2.48 -5.50 10.46
N PHE A 115 3.69 -6.04 10.36
CA PHE A 115 4.87 -5.30 9.86
C PHE A 115 5.02 -5.38 8.33
N VAL A 116 4.09 -6.04 7.63
CA VAL A 116 4.09 -6.06 6.17
C VAL A 116 3.71 -4.70 5.61
N GLY A 117 4.23 -4.37 4.42
CA GLY A 117 4.11 -3.04 3.80
C GLY A 117 2.70 -2.44 3.77
N ARG A 118 1.66 -3.29 3.71
CA ARG A 118 0.24 -2.90 3.67
C ARG A 118 -0.24 -2.16 4.93
N TYR A 119 0.36 -2.42 6.09
CA TYR A 119 -0.05 -1.85 7.37
C TYR A 119 0.91 -0.74 7.86
N THR A 120 2.06 -0.57 7.19
CA THR A 120 3.09 0.39 7.59
C THR A 120 3.24 1.57 6.62
N HIS A 121 2.95 1.35 5.34
CA HIS A 121 3.16 2.33 4.27
C HIS A 121 1.93 2.50 3.38
N CYS A 122 1.70 3.74 2.94
CA CYS A 122 0.77 4.05 1.88
C CYS A 122 1.38 5.04 0.87
N PHE A 123 0.83 4.99 -0.34
CA PHE A 123 1.16 5.91 -1.41
C PHE A 123 0.05 6.94 -1.58
N TYR A 124 0.44 8.16 -1.93
CA TYR A 124 -0.48 9.24 -2.29
C TYR A 124 0.07 9.99 -3.50
N TYR A 125 -0.82 10.57 -4.29
CA TYR A 125 -0.44 11.39 -5.45
C TYR A 125 -0.97 12.81 -5.30
N LYS A 126 -0.06 13.79 -5.35
CA LYS A 126 -0.44 15.20 -5.41
C LYS A 126 -0.02 15.75 -6.77
N SER A 127 -0.99 16.28 -7.52
CA SER A 127 -0.77 17.03 -8.77
C SER A 127 -0.08 18.36 -8.51
#